data_AF-B1ZHB6-F1
#
_entry.id   AF-B1ZHB6-F1
#
_cell.length_a   1.000
_cell.length_b   1.000
_cell.length_c   1.000
_cell.angle_alpha   90.00
_cell.angle_beta   90.00
_cell.angle_gamma   90.00
#
_symmetry.space_group_name_H-M   'P 1'
#
loop_
_entity.id
_entity.type
_entity.pdbx_description
1 polymer ?
#
loop_
_entity_poly.entity_id
_entity_poly.type
_entity_poly.pdbx_seq_one_letter_code
_entity_poly.pdbx_strand_id
1 'polypeptide(L)'
;MAGQPGAVLCGRAMPAQNARQWDHTYVASSCGLRWGCFGRHQGGREICSGQGDSSIADCLSRPDSTTGLIYGVTGVCHQAANWILGPANVLVTRARGYALSVFTYGTYGKNRQHPSFSSCYGSNGGTDRPLDAGRTAGTYLAFRIGAHGLKADPAASETDTMLDVYHPARVAELRALIEAAPGVRVSQKTFEGLLVIRGRLWEEQSHLAALLDQHQIDEDEFLAEMNRTQHAAMMECRSLLGNDFIRVFGEAGLEPEHVIDRDIFLEQHNSQDPYQAPSPGGP
;
A
#
# COMPACT_ATOMS: atom_id res chain seq x y z
N MET A 1 20.09 -19.33 -5.60
CA MET A 1 19.10 -20.12 -6.39
C MET A 1 18.69 -19.26 -7.57
N ALA A 2 18.63 -19.81 -8.78
CA ALA A 2 18.16 -19.05 -9.94
C ALA A 2 16.62 -19.02 -9.97
N GLY A 3 16.03 -17.92 -10.43
CA GLY A 3 14.59 -17.83 -10.71
C GLY A 3 14.15 -18.81 -11.79
N GLN A 4 12.86 -19.17 -11.79
CA GLN A 4 12.27 -20.12 -12.71
C GLN A 4 10.92 -19.59 -13.22
N PRO A 5 10.63 -19.69 -14.53
CA PRO A 5 9.29 -19.53 -15.05
C PRO A 5 8.37 -20.62 -14.48
N GLY A 6 7.14 -20.25 -14.07
CA GLY A 6 6.14 -21.19 -13.59
C GLY A 6 6.33 -21.70 -12.15
N ALA A 7 7.11 -20.99 -11.33
CA ALA A 7 7.16 -21.25 -9.90
C ALA A 7 5.81 -20.93 -9.23
N VAL A 8 5.48 -21.63 -8.15
CA VAL A 8 4.38 -21.19 -7.27
C VAL A 8 4.92 -20.09 -6.37
N LEU A 9 4.35 -18.89 -6.45
CA LEU A 9 4.62 -17.79 -5.53
C LEU A 9 3.55 -17.80 -4.43
N CYS A 10 3.98 -17.74 -3.17
CA CYS A 10 3.10 -17.80 -2.01
C CYS A 10 3.29 -16.56 -1.14
N GLY A 11 2.19 -15.84 -0.88
CA GLY A 11 2.15 -14.80 0.14
C GLY A 11 1.95 -15.43 1.52
N ARG A 12 2.76 -15.01 2.48
CA ARG A 12 2.72 -15.51 3.86
C ARG A 12 2.49 -14.36 4.82
N ALA A 13 1.75 -14.64 5.88
CA ALA A 13 1.42 -13.67 6.92
C ALA A 13 1.70 -14.23 8.31
N MET A 14 2.14 -13.34 9.20
CA MET A 14 2.33 -13.61 10.62
C MET A 14 2.09 -12.36 11.43
N PRO A 15 1.73 -12.45 12.72
CA PRO A 15 1.58 -11.27 13.55
C PRO A 15 2.81 -10.36 13.51
N ALA A 16 2.57 -9.06 13.35
CA ALA A 16 3.59 -8.05 13.62
C ALA A 16 4.06 -8.18 15.08
N GLN A 17 5.32 -7.84 15.35
CA GLN A 17 5.93 -8.12 16.66
C GLN A 17 5.22 -7.35 17.77
N ASN A 18 4.90 -6.08 17.51
CA ASN A 18 4.36 -5.15 18.51
C ASN A 18 2.87 -4.85 18.33
N ALA A 19 2.21 -5.43 17.32
CA ALA A 19 0.81 -5.14 17.03
C ALA A 19 0.09 -6.38 16.46
N ARG A 20 -0.55 -7.15 17.34
CA ARG A 20 -1.12 -8.46 16.97
C ARG A 20 -2.27 -8.35 15.98
N GLN A 21 -2.94 -7.23 15.89
CA GLN A 21 -4.02 -6.91 14.95
C GLN A 21 -3.51 -6.62 13.52
N TRP A 22 -2.18 -6.60 13.35
CA TRP A 22 -1.49 -6.43 12.07
C TRP A 22 -0.71 -7.69 11.72
N ASP A 23 -0.63 -7.98 10.42
CA ASP A 23 0.25 -9.01 9.91
C ASP A 23 1.48 -8.38 9.23
N HIS A 24 2.66 -8.91 9.57
CA HIS A 24 3.80 -8.86 8.68
C HIS A 24 3.57 -9.82 7.51
N THR A 25 3.87 -9.38 6.29
CA THR A 25 3.81 -10.23 5.09
C THR A 25 5.14 -10.35 4.37
N TYR A 26 5.36 -11.53 3.79
CA TYR A 26 6.50 -11.80 2.93
C TYR A 26 6.12 -12.80 1.84
N VAL A 27 6.98 -12.96 0.84
CA VAL A 27 6.74 -13.87 -0.29
C VAL A 27 7.78 -14.98 -0.31
N ALA A 28 7.36 -16.19 -0.65
CA ALA A 28 8.24 -17.33 -0.90
C ALA A 28 7.86 -17.99 -2.22
N SER A 29 8.81 -18.64 -2.88
CA SER A 29 8.56 -19.41 -4.09
C SER A 29 8.81 -20.92 -3.88
N SER A 30 8.16 -21.74 -4.70
CA SER A 30 8.42 -23.19 -4.76
C SER A 30 9.84 -23.54 -5.20
N CYS A 31 10.54 -22.62 -5.89
CA CYS A 31 11.95 -22.79 -6.27
C CYS A 31 12.94 -22.35 -5.17
N GLY A 32 12.44 -22.01 -3.96
CA GLY A 32 13.26 -21.76 -2.79
C GLY A 32 13.69 -20.30 -2.58
N LEU A 33 13.27 -19.37 -3.45
CA LEU A 33 13.47 -17.94 -3.22
C LEU A 33 12.52 -17.44 -2.13
N ARG A 34 12.99 -16.44 -1.37
CA ARG A 34 12.24 -15.80 -0.30
C ARG A 34 12.55 -14.32 -0.29
N TRP A 35 11.51 -13.51 -0.19
CA TRP A 35 11.60 -12.06 -0.17
C TRP A 35 10.93 -11.56 1.09
N GLY A 36 11.74 -11.33 2.11
CA GLY A 36 11.31 -10.80 3.41
C GLY A 36 11.29 -9.29 3.37
N CYS A 37 10.12 -8.69 3.51
CA CYS A 37 10.06 -7.25 3.70
C CYS A 37 10.81 -6.89 4.99
N PHE A 38 11.84 -6.06 4.89
CA PHE A 38 12.71 -5.64 6.01
C PHE A 38 13.27 -6.83 6.81
N GLY A 39 13.75 -7.86 6.10
CA GLY A 39 14.54 -8.96 6.66
C GLY A 39 13.75 -10.17 7.16
N ARG A 40 12.48 -10.02 7.55
CA ARG A 40 11.69 -11.13 8.12
C ARG A 40 11.03 -11.99 7.03
N HIS A 41 11.49 -13.24 6.89
CA HIS A 41 11.10 -14.16 5.79
C HIS A 41 10.81 -15.61 6.23
N GLN A 42 10.59 -15.85 7.53
CA GLN A 42 10.36 -17.18 8.09
C GLN A 42 9.17 -17.22 9.06
N GLY A 43 8.49 -18.36 9.11
CA GLY A 43 7.29 -18.58 9.93
C GLY A 43 5.99 -18.17 9.25
N GLY A 44 4.94 -18.00 10.05
CA GLY A 44 3.62 -17.57 9.56
C GLY A 44 2.86 -18.64 8.78
N ARG A 45 1.66 -18.28 8.32
CA ARG A 45 0.79 -19.13 7.48
C ARG A 45 0.79 -18.62 6.04
N GLU A 46 0.56 -19.52 5.10
CA GLU A 46 0.24 -19.13 3.72
C GLU A 46 -1.15 -18.49 3.67
N ILE A 47 -1.25 -17.35 2.97
CA ILE A 47 -2.49 -16.59 2.80
C ILE A 47 -2.87 -16.35 1.35
N CYS A 48 -2.01 -16.67 0.39
CA CYS A 48 -2.35 -16.76 -1.02
C CYS A 48 -1.24 -17.51 -1.75
N SER A 49 -1.58 -18.08 -2.91
CA SER A 49 -0.61 -18.69 -3.81
C SER A 49 -1.11 -18.68 -5.24
N GLY A 50 -0.17 -18.61 -6.19
CA GLY A 50 -0.45 -18.65 -7.62
C GLY A 50 0.80 -19.03 -8.41
N GLN A 51 0.64 -19.52 -9.62
CA GLN A 51 1.77 -19.77 -10.53
C GLN A 51 2.24 -18.46 -11.15
N GLY A 52 3.55 -18.21 -11.16
CA GLY A 52 4.16 -17.02 -11.73
C GLY A 52 5.65 -17.20 -12.04
N ASP A 53 6.28 -16.19 -12.61
CA ASP A 53 7.73 -16.19 -12.86
C ASP A 53 8.48 -15.66 -11.63
N SER A 54 9.23 -16.53 -10.94
CA SER A 54 9.98 -16.11 -9.76
C SER A 54 11.19 -15.23 -10.10
N SER A 55 11.64 -15.23 -11.34
CA SER A 55 12.71 -14.35 -11.83
C SER A 55 12.20 -12.92 -12.00
N ILE A 56 10.97 -12.76 -12.48
CA ILE A 56 10.30 -11.46 -12.51
C ILE A 56 10.02 -11.00 -11.06
N ALA A 57 9.55 -11.90 -10.19
CA ALA A 57 9.33 -11.58 -8.78
C ALA A 57 10.62 -11.11 -8.08
N ASP A 58 11.76 -11.77 -8.35
CA ASP A 58 13.07 -11.37 -7.83
C ASP A 58 13.57 -10.03 -8.39
N CYS A 59 13.22 -9.71 -9.64
CA CYS A 59 13.49 -8.40 -10.21
C CYS A 59 12.65 -7.30 -9.54
N LEU A 60 11.36 -7.57 -9.34
CA LEU A 60 10.41 -6.65 -8.68
C LEU A 60 10.69 -6.48 -7.19
N SER A 61 11.34 -7.45 -6.54
CA SER A 61 11.66 -7.34 -5.12
C SER A 61 12.73 -6.29 -4.82
N ARG A 62 13.39 -5.72 -5.83
CA ARG A 62 14.56 -4.85 -5.62
C ARG A 62 14.18 -3.41 -5.25
N PRO A 63 15.06 -2.71 -4.49
CA PRO A 63 16.18 -3.25 -3.73
C PRO A 63 15.71 -4.09 -2.53
N ASP A 64 16.53 -5.06 -2.12
CA ASP A 64 16.46 -5.74 -0.80
C ASP A 64 15.08 -6.21 -0.31
N SER A 65 14.23 -6.71 -1.22
CA SER A 65 12.85 -7.15 -0.93
C SER A 65 11.89 -6.04 -0.51
N THR A 66 12.26 -4.77 -0.69
CA THR A 66 11.42 -3.60 -0.35
C THR A 66 10.64 -3.05 -1.54
N THR A 67 10.96 -3.50 -2.77
CA THR A 67 10.34 -3.00 -4.01
C THR A 67 10.49 -1.48 -4.18
N GLY A 68 11.53 -0.89 -3.60
CA GLY A 68 11.77 0.56 -3.62
C GLY A 68 10.82 1.36 -2.73
N LEU A 69 10.04 0.71 -1.87
CA LEU A 69 9.20 1.39 -0.90
C LEU A 69 10.05 1.98 0.23
N ILE A 70 9.78 3.24 0.54
CA ILE A 70 10.16 3.85 1.82
C ILE A 70 9.10 3.42 2.84
N TYR A 71 9.49 2.58 3.79
CA TYR A 71 8.58 2.02 4.80
C TYR A 71 7.86 3.12 5.58
N GLY A 72 6.56 2.94 5.81
CA GLY A 72 5.71 3.90 6.53
C GLY A 72 5.36 5.17 5.75
N VAL A 73 6.19 5.58 4.80
CA VAL A 73 5.95 6.77 3.96
C VAL A 73 5.17 6.41 2.69
N THR A 74 5.64 5.40 1.95
CA THR A 74 5.07 5.04 0.63
C THR A 74 4.35 3.70 0.63
N GLY A 75 4.54 2.88 1.66
CA GLY A 75 3.87 1.60 1.83
C GLY A 75 4.42 0.82 3.03
N VAL A 76 3.82 -0.33 3.29
CA VAL A 76 4.26 -1.29 4.30
C VAL A 76 4.43 -2.68 3.67
N CYS A 77 4.69 -3.70 4.49
CA CYS A 77 4.98 -5.06 4.04
C CYS A 77 3.91 -5.65 3.09
N HIS A 78 2.65 -5.25 3.24
CA HIS A 78 1.55 -5.67 2.37
C HIS A 78 1.77 -5.23 0.92
N GLN A 79 2.17 -3.97 0.71
CA GLN A 79 2.40 -3.39 -0.61
C GLN A 79 3.62 -4.02 -1.28
N ALA A 80 4.71 -4.23 -0.53
CA ALA A 80 5.90 -4.93 -1.03
C ALA A 80 5.55 -6.35 -1.48
N ALA A 81 4.81 -7.10 -0.66
CA ALA A 81 4.39 -8.46 -0.99
C ALA A 81 3.48 -8.49 -2.23
N ASN A 82 2.54 -7.56 -2.36
CA ASN A 82 1.67 -7.45 -3.53
C ASN A 82 2.45 -7.19 -4.82
N TRP A 83 3.47 -6.31 -4.79
CA TRP A 83 4.36 -6.10 -5.95
C TRP A 83 5.07 -7.39 -6.38
N ILE A 84 5.67 -8.10 -5.42
CA ILE A 84 6.44 -9.33 -5.69
C ILE A 84 5.53 -10.46 -6.18
N LEU A 85 4.28 -10.51 -5.71
CA LEU A 85 3.26 -11.46 -6.16
C LEU A 85 2.62 -11.10 -7.51
N GLY A 86 2.92 -9.94 -8.08
CA GLY A 86 2.40 -9.47 -9.36
C GLY A 86 2.48 -10.52 -10.49
N PRO A 87 3.61 -11.22 -10.70
CA PRO A 87 3.73 -12.26 -11.73
C PRO A 87 2.81 -13.47 -11.53
N ALA A 88 2.29 -13.69 -10.32
CA ALA A 88 1.33 -14.74 -9.99
C ALA A 88 -0.12 -14.23 -9.94
N ASN A 89 -0.36 -12.93 -10.17
CA ASN A 89 -1.67 -12.28 -10.14
C ASN A 89 -2.49 -12.60 -8.89
N VAL A 90 -1.85 -12.60 -7.72
CA VAL A 90 -2.47 -12.79 -6.41
C VAL A 90 -2.06 -11.69 -5.44
N LEU A 91 -2.89 -11.43 -4.44
CA LEU A 91 -2.67 -10.38 -3.44
C LEU A 91 -2.76 -10.95 -2.02
N VAL A 92 -2.14 -10.28 -1.05
CA VAL A 92 -2.19 -10.67 0.37
C VAL A 92 -3.47 -10.21 1.09
N THR A 93 -4.62 -10.27 0.42
CA THR A 93 -5.92 -9.75 0.90
C THR A 93 -6.41 -10.35 2.22
N ARG A 94 -5.91 -11.54 2.58
CA ARG A 94 -6.24 -12.23 3.84
C ARG A 94 -5.31 -11.86 5.01
N ALA A 95 -4.37 -10.94 4.83
CA ALA A 95 -3.54 -10.42 5.92
C ALA A 95 -4.38 -9.51 6.84
N ARG A 96 -4.16 -9.61 8.15
CA ARG A 96 -4.79 -8.71 9.11
C ARG A 96 -4.26 -7.29 8.91
N GLY A 97 -5.17 -6.32 8.92
CA GLY A 97 -4.85 -4.92 8.59
C GLY A 97 -4.75 -4.61 7.10
N TYR A 98 -4.99 -5.59 6.20
CA TYR A 98 -4.90 -5.36 4.76
C TYR A 98 -5.80 -4.21 4.28
N ALA A 99 -7.07 -4.20 4.65
CA ALA A 99 -8.03 -3.16 4.24
C ALA A 99 -7.58 -1.76 4.66
N LEU A 100 -7.17 -1.58 5.92
CA LEU A 100 -6.65 -0.29 6.38
C LEU A 100 -5.34 0.08 5.66
N SER A 101 -4.41 -0.85 5.46
CA SER A 101 -3.18 -0.56 4.70
C SER A 101 -3.45 -0.14 3.25
N VAL A 102 -4.45 -0.72 2.59
CA VAL A 102 -4.87 -0.32 1.25
C VAL A 102 -5.55 1.04 1.28
N PHE A 103 -6.37 1.32 2.29
CA PHE A 103 -6.96 2.66 2.45
C PHE A 103 -5.86 3.73 2.59
N THR A 104 -4.83 3.45 3.39
CA THR A 104 -3.70 4.34 3.67
C THR A 104 -2.71 4.49 2.50
N TYR A 105 -2.30 3.40 1.84
CA TYR A 105 -1.22 3.42 0.84
C TYR A 105 -1.62 2.92 -0.54
N GLY A 106 -2.81 2.34 -0.68
CA GLY A 106 -3.24 1.63 -1.87
C GLY A 106 -2.69 0.20 -1.96
N THR A 107 -3.07 -0.50 -3.02
CA THR A 107 -2.77 -1.93 -3.21
C THR A 107 -1.27 -2.20 -3.35
N TYR A 108 -0.57 -1.29 -4.03
CA TYR A 108 0.85 -1.41 -4.37
C TYR A 108 1.69 -0.25 -3.81
N GLY A 109 1.14 0.55 -2.89
CA GLY A 109 1.81 1.71 -2.33
C GLY A 109 1.56 3.01 -3.11
N LYS A 110 1.93 4.13 -2.49
CA LYS A 110 1.75 5.49 -3.03
C LYS A 110 2.73 5.78 -4.17
N ASN A 111 3.93 5.19 -4.14
CA ASN A 111 4.88 5.29 -5.23
C ASN A 111 4.60 4.20 -6.29
N ARG A 112 3.61 4.45 -7.15
CA ARG A 112 3.23 3.51 -8.23
C ARG A 112 4.30 3.35 -9.31
N GLN A 113 5.32 4.20 -9.32
CA GLN A 113 6.42 4.13 -10.26
C GLN A 113 7.52 3.24 -9.66
N HIS A 114 7.31 1.91 -9.69
CA HIS A 114 8.44 1.00 -9.50
C HIS A 114 9.37 1.18 -10.71
N PRO A 115 10.60 1.69 -10.54
CA PRO A 115 11.48 2.07 -11.67
C PRO A 115 11.71 0.91 -12.63
N SER A 116 11.62 -0.32 -12.12
CA SER A 116 11.90 -1.54 -12.86
C SER A 116 10.67 -2.28 -13.39
N PHE A 117 9.43 -1.77 -13.27
CA PHE A 117 8.26 -2.56 -13.68
C PHE A 117 8.33 -2.98 -15.15
N SER A 118 8.48 -2.01 -16.06
CA SER A 118 8.63 -2.30 -17.49
C SER A 118 9.91 -3.07 -17.81
N SER A 119 11.00 -2.85 -17.07
CA SER A 119 12.25 -3.57 -17.29
C SER A 119 12.22 -5.02 -16.80
N CYS A 120 11.44 -5.35 -15.76
CA CYS A 120 11.35 -6.69 -15.20
C CYS A 120 10.52 -7.65 -16.07
N TYR A 121 9.48 -7.14 -16.75
CA TYR A 121 8.65 -7.94 -17.66
C TYR A 121 9.21 -7.96 -19.11
N GLY A 122 10.23 -7.15 -19.41
CA GLY A 122 10.87 -7.04 -20.72
C GLY A 122 10.02 -6.32 -21.78
N SER A 123 10.66 -5.87 -22.86
CA SER A 123 10.02 -5.12 -23.97
C SER A 123 9.02 -5.92 -24.82
N ASN A 124 8.90 -7.24 -24.58
CA ASN A 124 7.95 -8.14 -25.25
C ASN A 124 6.80 -8.59 -24.34
N GLY A 125 6.74 -8.11 -23.10
CA GLY A 125 5.57 -8.28 -22.23
C GLY A 125 4.46 -7.35 -22.70
N GLY A 126 3.43 -7.90 -23.35
CA GLY A 126 2.25 -7.17 -23.79
C GLY A 126 1.69 -6.25 -22.71
N THR A 127 0.99 -5.22 -23.16
CA THR A 127 0.43 -4.07 -22.43
C THR A 127 -0.53 -4.37 -21.27
N ASP A 128 -0.56 -5.61 -20.77
CA ASP A 128 -1.39 -6.01 -19.63
C ASP A 128 -0.69 -5.61 -18.34
N ARG A 129 -0.86 -4.34 -17.99
CA ARG A 129 -0.59 -3.83 -16.65
C ARG A 129 -1.39 -4.71 -15.67
N PRO A 130 -0.76 -5.38 -14.68
CA PRO A 130 -1.46 -6.00 -13.55
C PRO A 130 -2.22 -4.98 -12.68
N LEU A 131 -2.11 -3.68 -13.01
CA LEU A 131 -2.86 -2.59 -12.39
C LEU A 131 -4.38 -2.69 -12.61
N ASP A 132 -4.85 -3.59 -13.50
CA ASP A 132 -6.27 -3.78 -13.83
C ASP A 132 -6.95 -4.97 -13.10
N ALA A 133 -6.33 -5.53 -12.06
CA ALA A 133 -6.90 -6.62 -11.24
C ALA A 133 -8.25 -6.28 -10.52
N GLY A 134 -8.85 -5.11 -10.80
CA GLY A 134 -10.20 -4.72 -10.40
C GLY A 134 -11.27 -4.87 -11.50
N ARG A 135 -10.96 -5.41 -12.68
CA ARG A 135 -11.97 -5.62 -13.75
C ARG A 135 -12.80 -6.88 -13.53
N THR A 136 -13.75 -6.81 -12.59
CA THR A 136 -14.99 -7.57 -12.68
C THR A 136 -16.18 -6.62 -12.52
N ALA A 137 -16.87 -6.36 -13.64
CA ALA A 137 -18.24 -5.88 -13.79
C ALA A 137 -18.66 -4.58 -13.03
N GLY A 138 -18.42 -3.42 -13.66
CA GLY A 138 -19.05 -2.16 -13.26
C GLY A 138 -19.10 -1.17 -14.43
N THR A 139 -20.23 -1.19 -15.14
CA THR A 139 -20.56 -0.30 -16.26
C THR A 139 -20.34 1.18 -15.93
N TYR A 140 -19.74 1.90 -16.89
CA TYR A 140 -19.50 3.34 -16.91
C TYR A 140 -20.65 4.18 -16.34
N LEU A 141 -20.35 4.98 -15.31
CA LEU A 141 -21.10 6.21 -15.02
C LEU A 141 -20.20 7.39 -15.39
N ALA A 142 -20.15 7.70 -16.68
CA ALA A 142 -19.63 8.97 -17.16
C ALA A 142 -20.63 10.06 -16.77
N PHE A 143 -20.36 10.78 -15.67
CA PHE A 143 -21.12 11.99 -15.35
C PHE A 143 -20.45 13.18 -16.02
N ARG A 144 -21.27 13.89 -16.80
CA ARG A 144 -20.90 15.03 -17.65
C ARG A 144 -20.49 16.21 -16.78
N ILE A 145 -19.25 16.67 -16.91
CA ILE A 145 -18.91 18.07 -16.65
C ILE A 145 -18.29 18.59 -17.95
N GLY A 146 -18.93 19.63 -18.49
CA GLY A 146 -18.73 20.12 -19.84
C GLY A 146 -17.31 20.62 -20.08
N ALA A 147 -16.73 20.18 -21.20
CA ALA A 147 -15.60 20.82 -21.81
C ALA A 147 -16.03 22.18 -22.38
N HIS A 148 -15.62 23.27 -21.72
CA HIS A 148 -15.39 24.54 -22.38
C HIS A 148 -14.08 25.11 -21.85
N GLY A 149 -13.13 25.27 -22.76
CA GLY A 149 -11.74 25.59 -22.45
C GLY A 149 -11.57 26.92 -21.72
N LEU A 150 -10.64 26.93 -20.77
CA LEU A 150 -10.06 28.14 -20.20
C LEU A 150 -8.56 27.92 -20.00
N LYS A 151 -7.82 28.97 -20.34
CA LYS A 151 -6.36 29.09 -20.21
C LYS A 151 -5.94 29.02 -18.74
N ALA A 152 -4.71 28.58 -18.52
CA ALA A 152 -4.09 28.50 -17.20
C ALA A 152 -4.10 29.87 -16.49
N ASP A 153 -4.68 29.89 -15.30
CA ASP A 153 -4.58 30.98 -14.31
C ASP A 153 -3.86 30.43 -13.06
N PRO A 154 -2.97 31.20 -12.40
CA PRO A 154 -2.10 30.73 -11.33
C PRO A 154 -2.80 30.73 -9.95
N ALA A 155 -4.04 30.24 -9.89
CA ALA A 155 -4.79 29.99 -8.67
C ALA A 155 -5.06 28.47 -8.55
N ALA A 156 -3.98 27.69 -8.42
CA ALA A 156 -4.06 26.28 -8.02
C ALA A 156 -4.33 26.23 -6.51
N SER A 157 -5.59 26.04 -6.10
CA SER A 157 -5.90 25.96 -4.65
C SER A 157 -7.08 25.07 -4.25
N GLU A 158 -7.99 24.65 -5.13
CA GLU A 158 -9.10 23.73 -4.74
C GLU A 158 -9.53 22.75 -5.84
N THR A 159 -9.29 23.07 -7.11
CA THR A 159 -9.65 22.24 -8.26
C THR A 159 -8.66 21.10 -8.52
N ASP A 160 -7.39 21.26 -8.16
CA ASP A 160 -6.32 20.27 -8.37
C ASP A 160 -6.41 19.12 -7.36
N THR A 161 -6.78 19.43 -6.10
CA THR A 161 -7.02 18.45 -5.04
C THR A 161 -8.27 17.61 -5.31
N MET A 162 -9.36 18.22 -5.81
CA MET A 162 -10.53 17.46 -6.26
C MET A 162 -10.20 16.50 -7.43
N LEU A 163 -9.39 16.92 -8.39
CA LEU A 163 -9.03 16.07 -9.54
C LEU A 163 -8.26 14.81 -9.10
N ASP A 164 -7.41 14.92 -8.07
CA ASP A 164 -6.64 13.81 -7.51
C ASP A 164 -7.49 12.86 -6.65
N VAL A 165 -8.47 13.39 -5.89
CA VAL A 165 -9.44 12.58 -5.12
C VAL A 165 -10.28 11.68 -6.05
N TYR A 166 -10.74 12.23 -7.17
CA TYR A 166 -11.55 11.49 -8.15
C TYR A 166 -10.72 10.81 -9.24
N HIS A 167 -9.40 10.68 -9.06
CA HIS A 167 -8.55 9.98 -10.02
C HIS A 167 -9.08 8.54 -10.23
N PRO A 168 -9.37 8.10 -11.48
CA PRO A 168 -10.13 6.87 -11.74
C PRO A 168 -9.56 5.63 -11.06
N ALA A 169 -8.24 5.51 -11.00
CA ALA A 169 -7.57 4.37 -10.36
C ALA A 169 -7.66 4.38 -8.82
N ARG A 170 -7.83 5.54 -8.17
CA ARG A 170 -8.05 5.63 -6.71
C ARG A 170 -9.50 5.30 -6.36
N VAL A 171 -10.43 5.77 -7.20
CA VAL A 171 -11.86 5.43 -7.12
C VAL A 171 -12.07 3.93 -7.29
N ALA A 172 -11.48 3.32 -8.33
CA ALA A 172 -11.58 1.89 -8.57
C ALA A 172 -11.02 1.06 -7.40
N GLU A 173 -9.89 1.49 -6.83
CA GLU A 173 -9.28 0.78 -5.70
C GLU A 173 -10.11 0.86 -4.42
N LEU A 174 -10.65 2.05 -4.07
CA LEU A 174 -11.54 2.16 -2.92
C LEU A 174 -12.82 1.35 -3.11
N ARG A 175 -13.35 1.33 -4.34
CA ARG A 175 -14.52 0.51 -4.68
C ARG A 175 -14.23 -0.97 -4.49
N ALA A 176 -13.13 -1.47 -5.02
CA ALA A 176 -12.71 -2.86 -4.85
C ALA A 176 -12.52 -3.23 -3.37
N LEU A 177 -11.97 -2.33 -2.55
CA LEU A 177 -11.84 -2.53 -1.11
C LEU A 177 -13.20 -2.72 -0.42
N ILE A 178 -14.19 -1.90 -0.77
CA ILE A 178 -15.53 -1.98 -0.17
C ILE A 178 -16.28 -3.21 -0.67
N GLU A 179 -16.17 -3.53 -1.96
CA GLU A 179 -16.83 -4.71 -2.56
C GLU A 179 -16.24 -6.04 -2.06
N ALA A 180 -14.97 -6.03 -1.61
CA ALA A 180 -14.36 -7.17 -0.96
C ALA A 180 -14.94 -7.46 0.45
N ALA A 181 -15.62 -6.49 1.07
CA ALA A 181 -16.22 -6.65 2.39
C ALA A 181 -17.56 -7.43 2.30
N PRO A 182 -17.66 -8.65 2.88
CA PRO A 182 -18.83 -9.49 2.70
C PRO A 182 -20.13 -8.85 3.20
N GLY A 183 -21.12 -8.74 2.30
CA GLY A 183 -22.45 -8.25 2.63
C GLY A 183 -22.57 -6.74 2.82
N VAL A 184 -21.49 -5.97 2.61
CA VAL A 184 -21.51 -4.51 2.71
C VAL A 184 -22.07 -3.91 1.43
N ARG A 185 -22.99 -2.95 1.56
CA ARG A 185 -23.50 -2.14 0.45
C ARG A 185 -23.53 -0.67 0.87
N VAL A 186 -22.67 0.14 0.26
CA VAL A 186 -22.60 1.57 0.55
C VAL A 186 -23.46 2.37 -0.43
N SER A 187 -24.11 3.41 0.06
CA SER A 187 -24.77 4.39 -0.82
C SER A 187 -23.73 5.20 -1.60
N GLN A 188 -24.13 5.83 -2.71
CA GLN A 188 -23.25 6.74 -3.46
C GLN A 188 -22.69 7.85 -2.55
N LYS A 189 -23.53 8.44 -1.69
CA LYS A 189 -23.12 9.46 -0.72
C LYS A 189 -22.08 8.94 0.27
N THR A 190 -22.28 7.72 0.79
CA THR A 190 -21.32 7.06 1.68
C THR A 190 -20.00 6.82 0.97
N PHE A 191 -20.04 6.33 -0.28
CA PHE A 191 -18.85 6.08 -1.09
C PHE A 191 -18.06 7.37 -1.37
N GLU A 192 -18.75 8.45 -1.76
CA GLU A 192 -18.14 9.77 -1.97
C GLU A 192 -17.53 10.33 -0.68
N GLY A 193 -18.20 10.16 0.48
CA GLY A 193 -17.63 10.55 1.76
C GLY A 193 -16.34 9.79 2.10
N LEU A 194 -16.28 8.49 1.80
CA LEU A 194 -15.05 7.71 1.98
C LEU A 194 -13.92 8.16 1.04
N LEU A 195 -14.24 8.57 -0.20
CA LEU A 195 -13.26 9.15 -1.12
C LEU A 195 -12.66 10.45 -0.55
N VAL A 196 -13.50 11.33 0.00
CA VAL A 196 -13.07 12.59 0.62
C VAL A 196 -12.17 12.32 1.82
N ILE A 197 -12.56 11.41 2.72
CA ILE A 197 -11.75 11.05 3.91
C ILE A 197 -10.38 10.51 3.46
N ARG A 198 -10.37 9.59 2.49
CA ARG A 198 -9.12 9.02 1.96
C ARG A 198 -8.25 10.07 1.29
N GLY A 199 -8.85 10.98 0.54
CA GLY A 199 -8.18 12.10 -0.11
C GLY A 199 -7.39 12.95 0.88
N ARG A 200 -8.07 13.43 1.93
CA ARG A 200 -7.43 14.23 3.00
C ARG A 200 -6.33 13.45 3.70
N LEU A 201 -6.57 12.19 4.05
CA LEU A 201 -5.54 11.32 4.63
C LEU A 201 -4.30 11.25 3.73
N TRP A 202 -4.48 11.13 2.41
CA TRP A 202 -3.36 11.03 1.47
C TRP A 202 -2.62 12.35 1.28
N GLU A 203 -3.33 13.46 1.32
CA GLU A 203 -2.78 14.82 1.29
C GLU A 203 -1.89 15.06 2.51
N GLU A 204 -2.42 14.84 3.72
CA GLU A 204 -1.66 14.97 4.98
C GLU A 204 -0.44 14.06 5.03
N GLN A 205 -0.59 12.80 4.60
CA GLN A 205 0.55 11.90 4.47
C GLN A 205 1.64 12.43 3.53
N SER A 206 1.24 13.06 2.42
CA SER A 206 2.20 13.62 1.46
C SER A 206 2.88 14.86 2.01
N HIS A 207 2.15 15.65 2.80
CA HIS A 207 2.71 16.77 3.54
C HIS A 207 3.74 16.32 4.59
N LEU A 208 3.38 15.36 5.45
CA LEU A 208 4.28 14.78 6.46
C LEU A 208 5.53 14.16 5.82
N ALA A 209 5.37 13.45 4.70
CA ALA A 209 6.49 12.89 3.96
C ALA A 209 7.46 13.98 3.46
N ALA A 210 6.92 15.10 2.96
CA ALA A 210 7.74 16.22 2.51
C ALA A 210 8.45 16.94 3.67
N LEU A 211 7.81 17.06 4.84
CA LEU A 211 8.43 17.61 6.04
C LEU A 211 9.60 16.72 6.52
N LEU A 212 9.40 15.40 6.54
CA LEU A 212 10.43 14.42 6.92
C LEU A 212 11.62 14.47 5.96
N ASP A 213 11.37 14.46 4.64
CA ASP A 213 12.40 14.55 3.60
C ASP A 213 13.22 15.86 3.67
N GLN A 214 12.58 16.95 4.11
CA GLN A 214 13.24 18.24 4.33
C GLN A 214 13.86 18.40 5.72
N HIS A 215 13.84 17.35 6.54
CA HIS A 215 14.29 17.35 7.94
C HIS A 215 13.65 18.45 8.80
N GLN A 216 12.40 18.80 8.50
CA GLN A 216 11.62 19.76 9.29
C GLN A 216 10.93 19.11 10.49
N ILE A 217 10.71 17.80 10.41
CA ILE A 217 10.26 16.93 11.49
C ILE A 217 11.18 15.72 11.55
N ASP A 218 11.31 15.10 12.73
CA ASP A 218 12.04 13.84 12.88
C ASP A 218 11.11 12.62 12.69
N GLU A 219 11.69 11.43 12.74
CA GLU A 219 10.98 10.17 12.54
C GLU A 219 9.91 9.91 13.61
N ASP A 220 10.16 10.29 14.86
CA ASP A 220 9.22 10.10 15.95
C ASP A 220 8.01 11.06 15.81
N GLU A 221 8.26 12.31 15.41
CA GLU A 221 7.22 13.28 15.09
C GLU A 221 6.39 12.83 13.88
N PHE A 222 7.04 12.33 12.83
CA PHE A 222 6.35 11.74 11.67
C PHE A 222 5.41 10.60 12.10
N LEU A 223 5.89 9.64 12.89
CA LEU A 223 5.07 8.52 13.38
C LEU A 223 3.90 9.00 14.22
N ALA A 224 4.12 9.98 15.11
CA ALA A 224 3.07 10.53 15.97
C ALA A 224 1.97 11.24 15.16
N GLU A 225 2.33 12.04 14.16
CA GLU A 225 1.36 12.72 13.29
C GLU A 225 0.64 11.75 12.32
N MET A 226 1.37 10.76 11.79
CA MET A 226 0.77 9.71 10.97
C MET A 226 -0.29 8.92 11.73
N ASN A 227 0.01 8.51 12.97
CA ASN A 227 -0.92 7.79 13.84
C ASN A 227 -2.16 8.63 14.16
N ARG A 228 -1.97 9.92 14.48
CA ARG A 228 -3.09 10.86 14.70
C ARG A 228 -3.98 11.01 13.47
N THR A 229 -3.36 11.21 12.31
CA THR A 229 -4.08 11.39 11.04
C THR A 229 -4.86 10.14 10.64
N GLN A 230 -4.26 8.95 10.79
CA GLN A 230 -4.92 7.67 10.53
C GLN A 230 -6.08 7.42 11.49
N HIS A 231 -5.89 7.71 12.79
CA HIS A 231 -6.95 7.61 13.79
C HIS A 231 -8.15 8.49 13.44
N ALA A 232 -7.91 9.77 13.14
CA ALA A 232 -8.95 10.70 12.75
C ALA A 232 -9.74 10.20 11.52
N ALA A 233 -9.02 9.77 10.48
CA ALA A 233 -9.64 9.22 9.27
C ALA A 233 -10.50 7.97 9.58
N MET A 234 -10.03 7.06 10.43
CA MET A 234 -10.80 5.87 10.81
C MET A 234 -12.03 6.19 11.64
N MET A 235 -11.96 7.18 12.53
CA MET A 235 -13.12 7.66 13.27
C MET A 235 -14.19 8.27 12.37
N GLU A 236 -13.79 9.03 11.35
CA GLU A 236 -14.72 9.54 10.33
C GLU A 236 -15.32 8.42 9.49
N CYS A 237 -14.51 7.46 9.03
CA CYS A 237 -14.99 6.28 8.31
C CYS A 237 -15.99 5.48 9.14
N ARG A 238 -15.75 5.34 10.45
CA ARG A 238 -16.63 4.65 11.39
C ARG A 238 -17.97 5.37 11.54
N SER A 239 -17.94 6.69 11.65
CA SER A 239 -19.15 7.51 11.68
C SER A 239 -19.98 7.33 10.40
N LEU A 240 -19.31 7.25 9.24
CA LEU A 240 -19.96 7.16 7.94
C LEU A 240 -20.50 5.76 7.61
N LEU A 241 -19.80 4.70 8.03
CA LEU A 241 -20.15 3.30 7.76
C LEU A 241 -21.01 2.66 8.85
N GLY A 242 -21.00 3.20 10.07
CA GLY A 242 -21.72 2.62 11.20
C GLY A 242 -21.36 1.16 11.43
N ASN A 243 -22.36 0.28 11.40
CA ASN A 243 -22.20 -1.16 11.65
C ASN A 243 -21.36 -1.88 10.58
N ASP A 244 -21.25 -1.33 9.37
CA ASP A 244 -20.45 -1.93 8.30
C ASP A 244 -18.94 -1.63 8.46
N PHE A 245 -18.55 -0.72 9.35
CA PHE A 245 -17.15 -0.33 9.56
C PHE A 245 -16.23 -1.53 9.81
N ILE A 246 -16.60 -2.42 10.74
CA ILE A 246 -15.80 -3.61 11.07
C ILE A 246 -15.77 -4.61 9.93
N ARG A 247 -16.81 -4.69 9.10
CA ARG A 247 -16.80 -5.57 7.93
C ARG A 247 -15.82 -5.09 6.86
N VAL A 248 -15.63 -3.78 6.75
CA VAL A 248 -14.71 -3.17 5.79
C VAL A 248 -13.28 -3.17 6.32
N PHE A 249 -13.05 -2.66 7.53
CA PHE A 249 -11.69 -2.40 8.05
C PHE A 249 -11.19 -3.44 9.05
N GLY A 250 -12.06 -4.31 9.56
CA GLY A 250 -11.72 -5.30 10.59
C GLY A 250 -11.30 -4.65 11.93
N GLU A 251 -10.68 -5.45 12.78
CA GLU A 251 -10.14 -4.99 14.08
C GLU A 251 -9.05 -3.93 13.91
N ALA A 252 -8.24 -4.02 12.85
CA ALA A 252 -7.21 -3.03 12.55
C ALA A 252 -7.77 -1.62 12.36
N GLY A 253 -9.02 -1.48 11.89
CA GLY A 253 -9.68 -0.17 11.81
C GLY A 253 -10.00 0.45 13.17
N LEU A 254 -10.11 -0.35 14.24
CA LEU A 254 -10.33 0.14 15.61
C LEU A 254 -9.05 0.63 16.27
N GLU A 255 -7.89 0.13 15.83
CA GLU A 255 -6.56 0.43 16.37
C GLU A 255 -5.59 0.78 15.22
N PRO A 256 -5.82 1.91 14.53
CA PRO A 256 -5.06 2.27 13.34
C PRO A 256 -3.61 2.72 13.60
N GLU A 257 -3.23 3.03 14.84
CA GLU A 257 -1.94 3.65 15.23
C GLU A 257 -0.71 2.71 15.12
N HIS A 258 -0.92 1.52 14.57
CA HIS A 258 0.12 0.50 14.43
C HIS A 258 0.21 -0.06 13.01
N VAL A 259 -0.35 0.66 12.03
CA VAL A 259 -0.14 0.37 10.60
C VAL A 259 1.36 0.33 10.29
N ILE A 260 2.11 1.26 10.87
CA ILE A 260 3.56 1.38 10.72
C ILE A 260 4.23 0.73 11.92
N ASP A 261 5.05 -0.30 11.69
CA ASP A 261 5.88 -0.87 12.74
C ASP A 261 7.02 0.12 13.05
N ARG A 262 6.99 0.70 14.26
CA ARG A 262 7.94 1.74 14.68
C ARG A 262 9.39 1.28 14.55
N ASP A 263 9.70 0.04 14.96
CA ASP A 263 11.08 -0.42 15.01
C ASP A 263 11.64 -0.59 13.59
N ILE A 264 10.84 -1.13 12.66
CA ILE A 264 11.21 -1.23 11.24
C ILE A 264 11.37 0.17 10.63
N PHE A 265 10.47 1.10 10.94
CA PHE A 265 10.55 2.47 10.45
C PHE A 265 11.83 3.16 10.88
N LEU A 266 12.14 3.13 12.18
CA LEU A 266 13.34 3.76 12.71
C LEU A 266 14.62 3.10 12.22
N GLU A 267 14.66 1.76 12.12
CA GLU A 267 15.83 1.06 11.59
C GLU A 267 16.13 1.49 10.13
N GLN A 268 15.10 1.65 9.30
CA GLN A 268 15.26 2.05 7.90
C GLN A 268 15.67 3.51 7.72
N HIS A 269 15.11 4.42 8.52
CA HIS A 269 15.36 5.85 8.38
C HIS A 269 16.64 6.29 9.10
N ASN A 270 16.96 5.71 10.27
CA ASN A 270 18.23 5.98 10.96
C ASN A 270 19.45 5.42 10.23
N SER A 271 19.30 4.27 9.53
CA SER A 271 20.41 3.70 8.74
C SER A 271 20.75 4.51 7.49
N GLN A 272 19.95 5.52 7.14
CA GLN A 272 20.21 6.45 6.05
C GLN A 272 20.88 7.76 6.51
N ASP A 273 21.17 7.93 7.81
CA ASP A 273 21.96 9.05 8.31
C ASP A 273 23.46 8.84 7.97
N PRO A 274 24.07 9.62 7.05
CA PRO A 274 25.47 9.48 6.68
C PRO A 274 26.45 9.78 7.82
N TYR A 275 25.97 10.24 8.99
CA TYR A 275 26.79 10.49 10.18
C TYR A 275 26.84 9.33 11.17
N GLN A 276 26.06 8.26 11.00
CA GLN A 276 26.24 7.04 11.80
C GLN A 276 27.35 6.16 11.21
N ALA A 277 28.59 6.44 11.65
CA ALA A 277 29.71 5.54 11.42
C ALA A 277 29.37 4.13 11.96
N PRO A 278 29.79 3.03 11.29
CA PRO A 278 29.61 1.69 11.83
C PRO A 278 30.27 1.63 13.20
N SER A 279 29.49 1.24 14.22
CA SER A 279 30.03 0.96 15.55
C SER A 279 31.21 -0.01 15.40
N PRO A 280 32.40 0.30 15.94
CA PRO A 280 33.51 -0.64 15.91
C PRO A 280 33.07 -1.85 16.73
N GLY A 281 32.97 -2.99 16.03
CA GLY A 281 32.54 -4.24 16.64
C GLY A 281 33.39 -4.61 17.85
N GLY A 282 32.76 -5.33 18.77
CA GLY A 282 33.45 -6.14 19.76
C GLY A 282 32.47 -6.89 20.64
N PRO A 283 32.88 -8.00 21.28
CA PRO A 283 34.13 -8.76 21.13
C PRO A 283 33.98 -10.03 20.27
#